data_AF-A0A924UIL6-F1
#
_entry.id   AF-A0A924UIL6-F1
#
_cell.length_a   1.000
_cell.length_b   1.000
_cell.length_c   1.000
_cell.angle_alpha   90.00
_cell.angle_beta   90.00
_cell.angle_gamma   90.00
#
_symmetry.space_group_name_H-M   'P 1'
#
loop_
_entity.id
_entity.type
_entity.pdbx_description
1 polymer ?
#
loop_
_entity_poly.entity_id
_entity_poly.type
_entity_poly.pdbx_seq_one_letter_code
_entity_poly.pdbx_strand_id
1 'polypeptide(L)'
;MSKKPTEYKLEVNINGNKIKKVLIGRHYLKKHSSYMNDALILELVMALNGHTFPVDSSTNDTDYFVADIQMESSNKIYRIIWLFEGASLEVLGVINAYRRLNKKRSKI
;
A
#
# COMPACT_ATOMS: atom_id res chain seq x y z
N MET A 1 -20.73 -8.12 -1.83
CA MET A 1 -20.47 -6.67 -1.58
C MET A 1 -19.04 -6.51 -1.07
N SER A 2 -18.22 -5.66 -1.69
CA SER A 2 -16.91 -5.32 -1.12
C SER A 2 -17.14 -4.50 0.15
N LYS A 3 -16.48 -4.83 1.25
CA LYS A 3 -16.60 -4.03 2.48
C LYS A 3 -16.03 -2.63 2.23
N LYS A 4 -16.69 -1.61 2.77
CA LYS A 4 -16.20 -0.22 2.74
C LYS A 4 -14.77 -0.16 3.30
N PRO A 5 -13.91 0.73 2.76
CA PRO A 5 -12.58 0.93 3.31
C PRO A 5 -12.65 1.42 4.76
N THR A 6 -11.61 1.15 5.53
CA THR A 6 -11.45 1.71 6.89
C THR A 6 -10.52 2.91 6.82
N GLU A 7 -10.91 3.99 7.50
CA GLU A 7 -10.22 5.27 7.46
C GLU A 7 -9.28 5.43 8.66
N TYR A 8 -8.08 5.94 8.40
CA TYR A 8 -7.09 6.30 9.40
C TYR A 8 -6.54 7.70 9.14
N LYS A 9 -6.37 8.48 10.21
CA LYS A 9 -5.60 9.73 10.16
C LYS A 9 -4.11 9.38 10.25
N LEU A 10 -3.36 9.73 9.22
CA LEU A 10 -1.93 9.51 9.15
C LEU A 10 -1.30 10.59 8.25
N GLU A 11 -0.29 11.27 8.77
CA GLU A 11 0.44 12.29 8.02
C GLU A 11 1.73 11.70 7.46
N VAL A 12 1.83 11.62 6.14
CA VAL A 12 3.02 11.17 5.41
C VAL A 12 3.21 11.99 4.13
N ASN A 13 4.43 12.03 3.62
CA ASN A 13 4.76 12.59 2.32
C ASN A 13 5.12 11.45 1.36
N ILE A 14 4.37 11.26 0.28
CA ILE A 14 4.65 10.20 -0.70
C ILE A 14 4.52 10.81 -2.10
N ASN A 15 5.53 10.60 -2.95
CA ASN A 15 5.62 11.24 -4.27
C ASN A 15 5.51 12.77 -4.21
N GLY A 16 6.01 13.40 -3.14
CA GLY A 16 5.89 14.84 -2.89
C GLY A 16 4.52 15.30 -2.38
N ASN A 17 3.51 14.42 -2.35
CA ASN A 17 2.15 14.76 -1.89
C ASN A 17 2.05 14.64 -0.36
N LYS A 18 1.45 15.66 0.27
CA LYS A 18 1.16 15.63 1.71
C LYS A 18 -0.15 14.90 1.98
N ILE A 19 -0.04 13.64 2.37
CA ILE A 19 -1.16 12.78 2.72
C ILE A 19 -1.58 13.07 4.16
N LYS A 20 -2.89 13.15 4.39
CA LYS A 20 -3.48 13.37 5.73
C LYS A 20 -4.37 12.20 6.17
N LYS A 21 -4.73 11.34 5.21
CA LYS A 21 -5.71 10.28 5.39
C LYS A 21 -5.30 9.05 4.59
N VAL A 22 -5.44 7.88 5.22
CA VAL A 22 -5.25 6.58 4.57
C VAL A 22 -6.58 5.83 4.59
N LEU A 23 -7.02 5.36 3.43
CA LEU A 23 -8.18 4.49 3.27
C LEU A 23 -7.71 3.06 2.96
N ILE A 24 -7.94 2.12 3.88
CA ILE A 24 -7.53 0.73 3.70
C ILE A 24 -8.69 -0.07 3.10
N GLY A 25 -8.53 -0.46 1.83
CA GLY A 25 -9.40 -1.38 1.12
C GLY A 25 -9.38 -2.77 1.77
N ARG A 26 -10.55 -3.41 1.83
CA ARG A 26 -10.74 -4.68 2.52
C ARG A 26 -10.41 -5.91 1.65
N HIS A 27 -9.65 -5.74 0.55
CA HIS A 27 -9.31 -6.83 -0.37
C HIS A 27 -8.44 -7.90 0.29
N TYR A 28 -7.53 -7.50 1.19
CA TYR A 28 -6.65 -8.43 1.90
C TYR A 28 -7.43 -9.45 2.73
N LEU A 29 -8.65 -9.12 3.21
CA LEU A 29 -9.47 -10.03 4.00
C LEU A 29 -9.87 -11.31 3.26
N LYS A 30 -9.87 -11.29 1.92
CA LYS A 30 -10.29 -12.44 1.11
C LYS A 30 -9.28 -13.58 1.10
N LYS A 31 -7.98 -13.28 1.07
CA LYS A 31 -6.91 -14.27 0.87
C LYS A 31 -5.74 -14.14 1.85
N HIS A 32 -5.65 -13.01 2.55
CA HIS A 32 -4.47 -12.62 3.31
C HIS A 32 -4.81 -12.28 4.77
N SER A 33 -6.07 -12.49 5.21
CA SER A 33 -6.55 -12.16 6.56
C SER A 33 -5.81 -12.90 7.69
N SER A 34 -5.18 -14.04 7.41
CA SER A 34 -4.43 -14.79 8.41
C SER A 34 -3.10 -14.14 8.82
N TYR A 35 -2.60 -13.16 8.05
CA TYR A 35 -1.31 -12.50 8.32
C TYR A 35 -1.26 -11.01 7.95
N MET A 36 -2.27 -10.47 7.28
CA MET A 36 -2.44 -9.05 7.01
C MET A 36 -3.53 -8.48 7.90
N ASN A 37 -3.27 -7.32 8.48
CA ASN A 37 -4.21 -6.52 9.24
C ASN A 37 -3.93 -5.03 8.97
N ASP A 38 -4.82 -4.16 9.46
CA ASP A 38 -4.71 -2.72 9.21
C ASP A 38 -3.42 -2.13 9.82
N ALA A 39 -2.98 -2.61 10.99
CA ALA A 39 -1.75 -2.15 11.64
C ALA A 39 -0.51 -2.39 10.77
N LEU A 40 -0.35 -3.60 10.24
CA LEU A 40 0.74 -3.94 9.33
C LEU A 40 0.66 -3.13 8.03
N ILE A 41 -0.54 -2.86 7.52
CA ILE A 41 -0.71 -2.02 6.33
C ILE A 41 -0.28 -0.58 6.61
N LEU A 42 -0.58 -0.03 7.79
CA LEU A 42 -0.11 1.29 8.19
C LEU A 42 1.41 1.35 8.34
N GLU A 43 2.05 0.29 8.85
CA GLU A 43 3.52 0.18 8.86
C GLU A 43 4.10 0.20 7.44
N LEU A 44 3.47 -0.50 6.49
CA LEU A 44 3.87 -0.45 5.08
C LEU A 44 3.70 0.94 4.47
N VAL A 45 2.61 1.66 4.79
CA VAL A 45 2.42 3.05 4.34
C VAL A 45 3.49 3.97 4.94
N MET A 46 3.86 3.77 6.21
CA MET A 46 4.95 4.52 6.83
C MET A 46 6.30 4.28 6.14
N ALA A 47 6.55 3.07 5.64
CA ALA A 47 7.75 2.77 4.86
C ALA A 47 7.77 3.41 3.45
N LEU A 48 6.63 3.94 2.96
CA LEU A 48 6.60 4.75 1.74
C LEU A 48 6.95 6.23 2.01
N ASN A 49 6.90 6.67 3.27
CA ASN A 49 7.04 8.08 3.64
C ASN A 49 8.43 8.64 3.25
N GLY A 50 8.44 9.79 2.59
CA GLY A 50 9.63 10.46 2.06
C GLY A 50 10.13 9.91 0.72
N HIS A 51 9.48 8.89 0.16
CA HIS A 51 9.90 8.25 -1.09
C HIS A 51 9.04 8.63 -2.28
N THR A 52 9.59 8.41 -3.48
CA THR A 52 8.91 8.62 -4.76
C THR A 52 8.89 7.30 -5.54
N PHE A 53 7.72 6.96 -6.10
CA PHE A 53 7.47 5.74 -6.83
C PHE A 53 6.89 6.07 -8.21
N PRO A 54 7.36 5.42 -9.30
CA PRO A 54 6.74 5.57 -10.61
C PRO A 54 5.32 4.98 -10.61
N VAL A 55 4.47 5.48 -11.50
CA VAL A 55 3.17 4.88 -11.78
C VAL A 55 3.40 3.48 -12.34
N ASP A 56 2.70 2.48 -11.80
CA ASP A 56 2.74 1.10 -12.28
C ASP A 56 1.74 0.89 -13.42
N SER A 57 0.54 1.44 -13.28
CA SER A 57 -0.50 1.42 -14.32
C SER A 57 -1.50 2.57 -14.13
N SER A 58 -2.20 2.94 -15.19
CA SER A 58 -3.26 3.96 -15.15
C SER A 58 -4.56 3.38 -15.72
N THR A 59 -5.70 3.72 -15.14
CA THR A 59 -7.02 3.34 -15.67
C THR A 59 -8.04 4.43 -15.35
N ASN A 60 -8.78 4.92 -16.35
CA ASN A 60 -9.77 5.99 -16.21
C ASN A 60 -9.21 7.20 -15.43
N ASP A 61 -8.07 7.72 -15.87
CA ASP A 61 -7.37 8.85 -15.24
C ASP A 61 -6.96 8.63 -13.77
N THR A 62 -6.96 7.38 -13.32
CA THR A 62 -6.52 6.98 -11.99
C THR A 62 -5.19 6.25 -12.09
N ASP A 63 -4.16 6.79 -11.43
CA ASP A 63 -2.84 6.17 -11.36
C ASP A 63 -2.74 5.20 -10.18
N TYR A 64 -2.23 4.01 -10.46
CA TYR A 64 -1.96 2.95 -9.50
C TYR A 64 -0.45 2.79 -9.32
N PHE A 65 -0.06 2.60 -8.07
CA PHE A 65 1.32 2.47 -7.66
C PHE A 65 1.53 1.13 -6.97
N VAL A 66 2.72 0.57 -7.15
CA VAL A 66 3.10 -0.73 -6.57
C VAL A 66 4.51 -0.65 -6.02
N ALA A 67 4.70 -1.15 -4.80
CA ALA A 67 6.01 -1.29 -4.17
C ALA A 67 6.10 -2.62 -3.43
N ASP A 68 7.31 -3.20 -3.46
CA ASP A 68 7.69 -4.31 -2.61
C ASP A 68 8.56 -3.77 -1.47
N ILE A 69 8.09 -3.91 -0.23
CA ILE A 69 8.72 -3.38 0.99
C ILE A 69 9.23 -4.55 1.81
N GLN A 70 10.52 -4.53 2.16
CA GLN A 70 11.12 -5.49 3.09
C GLN A 70 10.98 -4.96 4.52
N MET A 71 10.23 -5.69 5.35
CA MET A 71 10.08 -5.37 6.77
C MET A 71 11.28 -5.91 7.55
N GLU A 72 12.11 -5.03 8.09
CA GLU A 72 13.32 -5.39 8.84
C GLU A 72 13.02 -6.32 10.01
N SER A 73 11.94 -6.06 10.75
CA SER A 73 11.51 -6.82 11.93
C SER A 73 11.22 -8.30 11.67
N SER A 74 10.94 -8.68 10.42
CA SER A 74 10.54 -10.05 10.07
C SER A 74 11.28 -10.65 8.89
N ASN A 75 12.15 -9.87 8.23
CA ASN A 75 12.80 -10.22 6.96
C ASN A 75 11.80 -10.70 5.88
N LYS A 76 10.56 -10.20 5.93
CA LYS A 76 9.49 -10.54 4.99
C LYS A 76 9.33 -9.39 4.00
N ILE A 77 9.06 -9.76 2.75
CA ILE A 77 8.72 -8.79 1.71
C ILE A 77 7.20 -8.75 1.57
N TYR A 78 6.65 -7.54 1.55
CA TYR A 78 5.24 -7.28 1.34
C TYR A 78 5.06 -6.42 0.10
N ARG A 79 4.04 -6.72 -0.70
CA ARG A 79 3.60 -5.86 -1.78
C ARG A 79 2.46 -4.99 -1.29
N ILE A 80 2.55 -3.69 -1.52
CA ILE A 80 1.48 -2.73 -1.31
C ILE A 80 1.07 -2.12 -2.65
N ILE A 81 -0.23 -1.97 -2.86
CA ILE A 81 -0.84 -1.37 -4.05
C ILE A 81 -1.71 -0.21 -3.58
N TRP A 82 -1.45 0.98 -4.09
CA TRP A 82 -2.18 2.19 -3.69
C TRP A 82 -2.44 3.13 -4.86
N LEU A 83 -3.26 4.14 -4.59
CA LEU A 83 -3.51 5.28 -5.46
C LEU A 83 -3.70 6.53 -4.60
N PHE A 84 -3.66 7.69 -5.22
CA PHE A 84 -4.03 8.95 -4.58
C PHE A 84 -5.48 9.33 -4.93
N GLU A 85 -6.21 9.84 -3.95
CA GLU A 85 -7.56 10.39 -4.13
C GLU A 85 -7.63 11.80 -3.51
N GLY A 86 -8.71 12.52 -3.84
CA GLY A 86 -8.93 13.90 -3.38
C GLY A 86 -8.46 14.93 -4.40
N ALA A 87 -9.05 16.13 -4.33
CA ALA A 87 -8.74 17.21 -5.26
C ALA A 87 -7.28 17.69 -5.16
N SER A 88 -6.64 17.47 -4.00
CA SER A 88 -5.24 17.82 -3.73
C SER A 88 -4.37 16.58 -3.48
N LEU A 89 -4.81 15.39 -3.91
CA LEU A 89 -4.11 14.12 -3.71
C LEU A 89 -3.78 13.82 -2.22
N GLU A 90 -4.59 14.35 -1.30
CA GLU A 90 -4.35 14.32 0.13
C GLU A 90 -4.78 13.01 0.82
N VAL A 91 -5.41 12.10 0.06
CA VAL A 91 -5.88 10.79 0.52
C VAL A 91 -5.09 9.69 -0.18
N LEU A 92 -4.58 8.74 0.60
CA LEU A 92 -3.94 7.53 0.06
C LEU A 92 -4.89 6.34 0.19
N GLY A 93 -5.36 5.82 -0.95
CA GLY A 93 -6.18 4.63 -1.02
C GLY A 93 -5.33 3.38 -1.15
N VAL A 94 -5.22 2.56 -0.09
CA VAL A 94 -4.58 1.24 -0.17
C VAL A 94 -5.59 0.25 -0.75
N ILE A 95 -5.36 -0.18 -1.99
CA ILE A 95 -6.26 -1.09 -2.69
C ILE A 95 -6.09 -2.52 -2.17
N ASN A 96 -4.85 -2.95 -2.02
CA ASN A 96 -4.52 -4.26 -1.47
C ASN A 96 -3.09 -4.28 -0.94
N ALA A 97 -2.82 -5.19 -0.01
CA ALA A 97 -1.49 -5.49 0.47
C ALA A 97 -1.37 -6.97 0.80
N TYR A 98 -0.23 -7.59 0.49
CA TYR A 98 0.00 -9.01 0.72
C TYR A 98 1.46 -9.37 0.80
N ARG A 99 1.77 -10.47 1.50
CA ARG A 99 3.13 -10.99 1.60
C ARG A 99 3.59 -11.59 0.27
N ARG A 100 4.79 -11.23 -0.17
CA ARG A 100 5.47 -11.88 -1.29
C ARG A 100 6.10 -13.17 -0.80
N LEU A 101 5.81 -14.27 -1.49
CA LEU A 101 6.60 -15.49 -1.35
C LEU A 101 7.93 -15.21 -2.05
N ASN A 102 9.04 -15.40 -1.35
CA ASN A 102 10.37 -15.38 -1.97
C ASN A 102 10.38 -16.48 -3.03
N LYS A 103 10.21 -16.12 -4.31
CA LYS A 103 10.69 -16.98 -5.39
C LYS A 103 12.19 -17.05 -5.17
N LYS A 104 12.72 -18.23 -4.82
CA LYS A 104 14.17 -18.46 -4.84
C LYS A 104 14.68 -17.82 -6.12
N ARG A 105 15.61 -16.87 -6.01
CA ARG A 105 16.40 -16.43 -7.17
C ARG A 105 16.93 -17.72 -7.77
N SER A 106 16.48 -18.11 -8.96
CA SER A 106 17.21 -19.09 -9.74
C SER A 106 18.60 -18.50 -9.89
N LYS A 107 19.59 -19.15 -9.28
CA LYS A 107 21.00 -18.84 -9.50
C LYS A 107 21.23 -18.94 -11.02
N ILE A 108 21.70 -17.86 -11.61
CA ILE A 108 22.46 -17.92 -12.86
C ILE A 108 23.92 -17.93 -12.41
#